data_AF-A0A847GVD5-F1
#
_entry.id   AF-A0A847GVD5-F1
#
_cell.length_a   1.000
_cell.length_b   1.000
_cell.length_c   1.000
_cell.angle_alpha   90.00
_cell.angle_beta   90.00
_cell.angle_gamma   90.00
#
_symmetry.space_group_name_H-M   'P 1'
#
loop_
_entity.id
_entity.type
_entity.pdbx_description
1 polymer ?
#
loop_
_entity_poly.entity_id
_entity_poly.type
_entity_poly.pdbx_seq_one_letter_code
_entity_poly.pdbx_strand_id
1 'polypeptide(L)'
;KRQLTDAAQSAREWGIRHIATIIEQGIHEGSFRPVDSLAVAEMLLTASIGMAEQEIARGETRTVQEAVDTLMGVFLHGLAAKEQT
;
A
#
# COMPACT_ATOMS: atom_id res chain seq x y z
N LYS A 1 10.10 13.70 22.73
CA LYS A 1 9.97 13.91 21.26
C LYS A 1 10.73 12.84 20.46
N ARG A 2 12.03 12.58 20.71
CA ARG A 2 12.84 11.55 20.00
C ARG A 2 12.34 10.10 20.12
N GLN A 3 11.89 9.67 21.30
CA GLN A 3 11.38 8.30 21.47
C GLN A 3 10.07 8.02 20.69
N LEU A 4 9.26 9.05 20.45
CA LEU A 4 8.02 8.93 19.67
C LEU A 4 8.31 8.80 18.16
N THR A 5 9.35 9.50 17.67
CA THR A 5 9.78 9.38 16.28
C THR A 5 10.40 8.02 15.98
N ASP A 6 11.20 7.50 16.92
CA ASP A 6 11.86 6.21 16.77
C ASP A 6 10.84 5.05 16.78
N ALA A 7 9.82 5.13 17.65
CA ALA A 7 8.73 4.16 17.70
C ALA A 7 7.82 4.20 16.46
N ALA A 8 7.54 5.38 15.92
CA ALA A 8 6.78 5.51 14.67
C ALA A 8 7.56 4.93 13.48
N GLN A 9 8.87 5.16 13.44
CA GLN A 9 9.74 4.64 12.38
C GLN A 9 9.86 3.12 12.44
N SER A 10 9.96 2.53 13.64
CA SER A 10 10.00 1.07 13.80
C SER A 10 8.67 0.41 13.43
N ALA A 11 7.52 1.04 13.76
CA ALA A 11 6.21 0.55 13.35
C ALA A 11 6.04 0.60 11.82
N ARG A 12 6.50 1.67 11.16
CA ARG A 12 6.48 1.80 9.70
C ARG A 12 7.31 0.69 9.04
N GLU A 13 8.55 0.51 9.51
CA GLU A 13 9.46 -0.49 8.97
C GLU A 13 8.94 -1.93 9.19
N TRP A 14 8.34 -2.20 10.35
CA TRP A 14 7.68 -3.46 10.64
C TRP A 14 6.50 -3.71 9.69
N GLY A 15 5.64 -2.71 9.47
CA GLY A 15 4.51 -2.82 8.55
C GLY A 15 4.94 -3.11 7.11
N ILE A 16 5.97 -2.40 6.63
CA ILE A 16 6.56 -2.63 5.29
C ILE A 16 7.02 -4.08 5.15
N ARG A 17 7.81 -4.59 6.11
CA ARG A 17 8.32 -5.97 6.07
C ARG A 17 7.20 -7.00 6.06
N HIS A 18 6.14 -6.75 6.83
CA HIS A 18 5.01 -7.66 6.91
C HIS A 18 4.24 -7.73 5.58
N ILE A 19 3.96 -6.57 4.96
CA ILE A 19 3.34 -6.50 3.64
C ILE A 19 4.23 -7.16 2.58
N ALA A 20 5.54 -6.90 2.60
CA ALA A 20 6.48 -7.51 1.66
C ALA A 20 6.47 -9.04 1.76
N THR A 21 6.36 -9.59 2.97
CA THR A 21 6.26 -11.05 3.18
C THR A 21 5.00 -11.64 2.54
N ILE A 22 3.87 -10.93 2.63
CA ILE A 22 2.61 -11.35 1.99
C ILE A 22 2.74 -11.33 0.46
N ILE A 23 3.38 -10.30 -0.09
CA ILE A 23 3.63 -10.19 -1.53
C ILE A 23 4.55 -11.33 -2.00
N GLU A 24 5.63 -11.58 -1.28
CA GLU A 24 6.58 -12.66 -1.57
C GLU A 24 5.90 -14.03 -1.57
N GLN A 25 5.03 -14.29 -0.58
CA GLN A 25 4.24 -15.51 -0.52
C GLN A 25 3.33 -15.64 -1.75
N GLY A 26 2.59 -14.59 -2.11
CA GLY A 26 1.73 -14.61 -3.29
C GLY A 26 2.50 -14.80 -4.61
N ILE A 27 3.74 -14.30 -4.71
CA ILE A 27 4.63 -14.58 -5.84
C ILE A 27 5.04 -16.05 -5.86
N HIS A 28 5.44 -16.60 -4.72
CA HIS A 28 5.86 -18.00 -4.59
C HIS A 28 4.74 -18.98 -4.94
N GLU A 29 3.50 -18.66 -4.57
CA GLU A 29 2.30 -19.43 -4.87
C GLU A 29 1.82 -19.25 -6.33
N GLY A 30 2.40 -18.33 -7.09
CA GLY A 30 1.99 -18.02 -8.46
C GLY A 30 0.74 -17.14 -8.56
N SER A 31 0.24 -16.62 -7.44
CA SER A 31 -0.91 -15.72 -7.37
C SER A 31 -0.58 -14.29 -7.82
N PHE A 32 0.68 -13.85 -7.62
CA PHE A 32 1.16 -12.53 -8.03
C PHE A 32 2.32 -12.63 -9.03
N ARG A 33 2.45 -11.59 -9.86
CA ARG A 33 3.57 -11.47 -10.79
C ARG A 33 4.89 -11.22 -10.02
N PRO A 34 6.05 -11.67 -10.52
CA PRO A 34 7.34 -11.35 -9.91
C PRO A 34 7.58 -9.84 -9.88
N VAL A 35 7.81 -9.29 -8.69
CA VAL A 35 8.13 -7.87 -8.42
C VAL A 35 9.12 -7.76 -7.27
N ASP A 36 9.69 -6.57 -7.08
CA ASP A 36 10.37 -6.24 -5.83
C ASP A 36 9.32 -6.05 -4.71
N SER A 37 9.13 -7.10 -3.91
CA SER A 37 8.15 -7.14 -2.82
C SER A 37 8.33 -6.01 -1.80
N LEU A 38 9.57 -5.61 -1.52
CA LEU A 38 9.86 -4.56 -0.55
C LEU A 38 9.50 -3.20 -1.10
N ALA A 39 9.90 -2.90 -2.34
CA ALA A 39 9.56 -1.65 -3.00
C ALA A 39 8.02 -1.49 -3.15
N VAL A 40 7.32 -2.56 -3.53
CA VAL A 40 5.85 -2.53 -3.65
C VAL A 40 5.17 -2.33 -2.29
N ALA A 41 5.68 -2.96 -1.23
CA ALA A 41 5.17 -2.75 0.12
C ALA A 41 5.36 -1.30 0.61
N GLU A 42 6.51 -0.69 0.31
CA GLU A 42 6.77 0.72 0.60
C GLU A 42 5.81 1.65 -0.14
N MET A 43 5.58 1.36 -1.42
CA MET A 43 4.62 2.11 -2.25
C MET A 43 3.21 2.02 -1.68
N LEU A 44 2.75 0.82 -1.33
CA LEU A 44 1.40 0.59 -0.80
C LEU A 44 1.16 1.35 0.50
N LEU A 45 2.11 1.25 1.45
CA LEU A 45 1.98 1.94 2.73
C LEU A 45 2.01 3.46 2.54
N THR A 46 2.90 3.96 1.69
CA THR A 46 3.02 5.41 1.43
C THR A 46 1.77 5.95 0.75
N ALA A 47 1.20 5.22 -0.22
CA ALA A 47 -0.06 5.58 -0.86
C ALA A 47 -1.23 5.62 0.15
N SER A 48 -1.32 4.62 1.02
CA SER A 48 -2.36 4.54 2.06
C SER A 48 -2.29 5.72 3.04
N ILE A 49 -1.08 6.08 3.49
CA ILE A 49 -0.86 7.25 4.35
C ILE A 49 -1.25 8.53 3.62
N GLY A 50 -0.78 8.72 2.38
CA GLY A 50 -1.10 9.92 1.59
C GLY A 50 -2.61 10.09 1.33
N MET A 51 -3.33 8.99 1.13
CA MET A 51 -4.78 9.00 1.02
C MET A 51 -5.46 9.47 2.31
N ALA A 52 -5.00 9.01 3.47
CA ALA A 52 -5.54 9.43 4.76
C ALA A 52 -5.19 10.89 5.10
N GLU A 53 -3.97 11.34 4.81
CA GLU A 53 -3.56 12.73 4.99
C GLU A 53 -4.39 13.68 4.13
N GLN A 54 -4.72 13.27 2.90
CA GLN A 54 -5.54 14.05 1.98
C GLN A 54 -7.00 14.15 2.43
N GLU A 55 -7.55 13.12 3.08
CA GLU A 55 -8.88 13.16 3.71
C GLU A 55 -8.92 14.18 4.85
N ILE A 56 -7.92 14.11 5.74
CA ILE A 56 -7.78 15.05 6.86
C ILE A 56 -7.66 16.48 6.34
N ALA A 57 -6.84 16.71 5.31
CA ALA A 57 -6.61 18.04 4.74
C ALA A 57 -7.87 18.63 4.07
N ARG A 58 -8.74 17.79 3.50
CA ARG A 58 -9.99 18.24 2.86
C ARG A 58 -11.20 18.26 3.79
N GLY A 59 -11.10 17.67 4.97
CA GLY A 59 -12.25 17.46 5.86
C GLY A 59 -13.29 16.50 5.28
N GLU A 60 -12.88 15.66 4.32
CA GLU A 60 -13.71 14.68 3.63
C GLU A 60 -13.26 13.29 4.06
N THR A 61 -14.18 12.44 4.50
CA THR A 61 -13.88 11.04 4.82
C THR A 61 -14.30 10.14 3.65
N ARG A 62 -13.38 9.29 3.19
CA ARG A 62 -13.74 8.16 2.34
C ARG A 62 -14.12 6.98 3.22
N THR A 63 -15.02 6.14 2.72
CA THR A 63 -15.28 4.85 3.34
C THR A 63 -14.05 3.95 3.19
N VAL A 64 -13.88 3.01 4.11
CA VAL A 64 -12.82 1.98 4.01
C VAL A 64 -12.92 1.22 2.68
N GLN A 65 -14.14 0.95 2.21
CA GLN A 65 -14.36 0.24 0.96
C GLN A 65 -13.83 1.03 -0.24
N GLU A 66 -14.10 2.33 -0.33
CA GLU A 66 -13.59 3.18 -1.41
C GLU A 66 -12.05 3.24 -1.43
N ALA A 67 -11.43 3.29 -0.24
CA ALA A 67 -9.98 3.26 -0.12
C ALA A 67 -9.40 1.92 -0.61
N VAL A 68 -10.01 0.80 -0.22
CA VAL A 68 -9.63 -0.55 -0.68
C VAL A 68 -9.80 -0.66 -2.20
N ASP A 69 -10.95 -0.28 -2.74
CA ASP A 69 -11.22 -0.38 -4.18
C ASP A 69 -10.21 0.42 -5.01
N THR A 70 -9.85 1.62 -4.53
CA THR A 70 -8.84 2.46 -5.17
C THR A 70 -7.46 1.81 -5.15
N LEU A 71 -7.00 1.38 -3.97
CA LEU A 71 -5.67 0.78 -3.82
C LEU A 71 -5.58 -0.54 -4.58
N MET A 72 -6.58 -1.41 -4.48
CA MET A 72 -6.60 -2.70 -5.17
C MET A 72 -6.69 -2.54 -6.69
N GLY A 73 -7.45 -1.56 -7.16
CA GLY A 73 -7.49 -1.19 -8.58
C GLY A 73 -6.09 -0.89 -9.11
N VAL A 74 -5.30 -0.09 -8.38
CA VAL A 74 -3.95 0.28 -8.81
C VAL A 74 -2.95 -0.87 -8.62
N PHE A 75 -2.89 -1.47 -7.44
CA PHE A 75 -1.82 -2.39 -7.07
C PHE A 75 -2.02 -3.81 -7.60
N LEU A 76 -3.26 -4.29 -7.73
CA LEU A 76 -3.52 -5.60 -8.34
C LEU A 76 -3.81 -5.52 -9.83
N HIS A 77 -4.62 -4.56 -10.26
CA HIS A 77 -5.07 -4.51 -11.66
C HIS A 77 -4.21 -3.59 -12.54
N GLY A 78 -3.38 -2.74 -11.94
CA GLY A 78 -2.55 -1.77 -12.65
C GLY A 78 -3.28 -0.49 -13.03
N LEU A 79 -2.53 0.49 -13.54
CA LEU A 79 -3.04 1.82 -13.94
C LEU A 79 -3.53 1.89 -15.39
N ALA A 80 -3.19 0.90 -16.21
CA ALA A 80 -3.59 0.91 -17.61
C ALA A 80 -5.11 0.73 -17.71
N ALA A 81 -5.79 1.62 -18.45
CA ALA A 81 -7.12 1.31 -18.94
C ALA A 81 -7.02 0.05 -19.81
N LYS A 82 -8.01 -0.86 -19.74
CA LYS A 82 -8.07 -2.04 -20.62
C LYS A 82 -7.73 -1.59 -22.05
N GLU A 83 -6.67 -2.15 -22.63
CA GLU A 83 -6.41 -1.96 -24.06
C GLU A 83 -7.66 -2.46 -24.79
N GLN A 84 -8.34 -1.54 -25.48
CA GLN A 84 -9.39 -1.89 -26.41
C GLN A 84 -8.71 -2.67 -27.53
N THR A 85 -8.74 -4.00 -27.43
CA THR A 85 -8.36 -4.93 -28.48
C THR A 85 -9.60 -5.35 -29.26
#